data_AF-A0A090T5H3-F1
#
_entry.id   AF-A0A090T5H3-F1
#
_cell.length_a   1.000
_cell.length_b   1.000
_cell.length_c   1.000
_cell.angle_alpha   90.00
_cell.angle_beta   90.00
_cell.angle_gamma   90.00
#
_symmetry.space_group_name_H-M   'P 1'
#
loop_
_entity.id
_entity.type
_entity.pdbx_description
1 polymer ?
#
loop_
_entity_poly.entity_id
_entity_poly.type
_entity_poly.pdbx_seq_one_letter_code
_entity_poly.pdbx_strand_id
1 'polypeptide(L)'
;MTMESLAARPISEVADVYGDRQNQLIGYGLVVGLDGSGDKSQVKFTQQSVVNMIKQFGVQLDDSTNPKLKNVAAVSVTAAIEPHMGPGQLVSVTVSSLGDAKSLRGGTLLLTPLRGIDGEVYAVAQGSLVVGGFNATGENGTSVTRNTPTVGRIPNGATLERVISTGSIVTQRFVFN
;
A
#
# COMPACT_ATOMS: atom_id res chain seq x y z
N MET A 1 -7.10 -47.13 40.48
CA MET A 1 -7.66 -46.85 39.15
C MET A 1 -8.17 -45.41 39.17
N THR A 2 -7.28 -44.45 38.96
CA THR A 2 -7.63 -43.03 38.90
C THR A 2 -7.96 -42.72 37.44
N MET A 3 -9.23 -42.41 37.18
CA MET A 3 -9.69 -42.01 35.85
C MET A 3 -9.12 -40.62 35.56
N GLU A 4 -8.15 -40.53 34.65
CA GLU A 4 -7.76 -39.25 34.09
C GLU A 4 -8.95 -38.68 33.32
N SER A 5 -9.42 -37.52 33.77
CA SER A 5 -10.37 -36.69 33.03
C SER A 5 -9.74 -36.36 31.67
N LEU A 6 -10.29 -36.92 30.59
CA LEU A 6 -10.07 -36.44 29.23
C LEU A 6 -10.66 -35.03 29.12
N ALA A 7 -9.90 -34.03 29.58
CA ALA A 7 -10.23 -32.64 29.35
C ALA A 7 -10.21 -32.41 27.83
N ALA A 8 -11.37 -32.08 27.26
CA ALA A 8 -11.45 -31.60 25.89
C ALA A 8 -10.61 -30.32 25.79
N ARG A 9 -9.38 -30.46 25.33
CA ARG A 9 -8.52 -29.31 25.05
C ARG A 9 -9.12 -28.58 23.86
N PRO A 10 -9.30 -27.24 23.92
CA PRO A 10 -9.76 -26.50 22.77
C PRO A 10 -8.77 -26.74 21.62
N ILE A 11 -9.28 -26.85 20.39
CA ILE A 11 -8.45 -27.16 19.20
C ILE A 11 -7.27 -26.17 19.06
N SER A 12 -7.42 -24.96 19.62
CA SER A 12 -6.41 -23.89 19.72
C SER A 12 -5.18 -24.25 20.56
N GLU A 13 -5.21 -25.31 21.36
CA GLU A 13 -4.08 -25.77 22.18
C GLU A 13 -3.30 -26.94 21.54
N VAL A 14 -3.79 -27.51 20.44
CA VAL A 14 -3.21 -28.70 19.78
C VAL A 14 -2.82 -28.41 18.33
N ALA A 15 -3.27 -27.30 17.75
CA ALA A 15 -2.86 -26.83 16.45
C ALA A 15 -2.70 -25.31 16.45
N ASP A 16 -1.52 -24.81 16.07
CA ASP A 16 -1.43 -23.49 15.46
C ASP A 16 -2.29 -23.53 14.20
N VAL A 17 -3.32 -22.68 14.12
CA VAL A 17 -4.07 -22.51 12.88
C VAL A 17 -3.12 -21.85 11.88
N TYR A 18 -2.46 -22.69 11.07
CA TYR A 18 -1.73 -22.26 9.88
C TYR A 18 -2.74 -21.59 8.92
N GLY A 19 -3.02 -20.31 9.12
CA GLY A 19 -4.08 -19.59 8.42
C GLY A 19 -4.16 -18.10 8.72
N ASP A 20 -3.75 -17.65 9.90
CA ASP A 20 -3.75 -16.23 10.29
C ASP A 20 -2.49 -15.49 9.84
N ARG A 21 -2.26 -15.48 8.52
CA ARG A 21 -1.22 -14.64 7.91
C ARG A 21 -1.83 -13.37 7.37
N GLN A 22 -1.28 -12.22 7.76
CA GLN A 22 -1.55 -10.98 7.06
C GLN A 22 -1.05 -11.09 5.62
N ASN A 23 -1.92 -10.76 4.67
CA ASN A 23 -1.57 -10.75 3.27
C ASN A 23 -1.12 -9.34 2.89
N GLN A 24 0.07 -9.23 2.31
CA GLN A 24 0.58 -7.95 1.86
C GLN A 24 0.17 -7.71 0.41
N LEU A 25 -0.39 -6.54 0.16
CA LEU A 25 -0.62 -6.06 -1.19
C LEU A 25 0.37 -4.94 -1.52
N ILE A 26 0.80 -4.90 -2.78
CA ILE A 26 1.68 -3.87 -3.31
C ILE A 26 1.11 -3.26 -4.59
N GLY A 27 1.24 -1.96 -4.73
CA GLY A 27 0.87 -1.22 -5.94
C GLY A 27 1.91 -0.18 -6.30
N TYR A 28 1.89 0.22 -7.57
CA TYR A 28 2.69 1.32 -8.10
C TYR A 28 1.73 2.41 -8.57
N GLY A 29 1.89 3.61 -8.02
CA GLY A 29 0.95 4.70 -8.22
C GLY A 29 1.63 6.04 -8.47
N LEU A 30 0.79 7.06 -8.62
CA LEU A 30 1.20 8.45 -8.72
C LEU A 30 0.52 9.25 -7.62
N VAL A 31 1.30 10.08 -6.94
CA VAL A 31 0.80 11.13 -6.04
C VAL A 31 0.90 12.46 -6.75
N VAL A 32 -0.19 13.22 -6.75
CA VAL A 32 -0.30 14.53 -7.39
C VAL A 32 -0.63 15.61 -6.38
N GLY A 33 -0.53 16.88 -6.79
CA GLY A 33 -0.87 18.02 -5.93
C GLY A 33 0.23 18.38 -4.94
N LEU A 34 1.47 17.92 -5.18
CA LEU A 34 2.62 18.28 -4.36
C LEU A 34 3.04 19.73 -4.65
N ASP A 35 3.39 20.47 -3.60
CA ASP A 35 3.79 21.89 -3.68
C ASP A 35 5.28 22.02 -4.03
N GLY A 36 5.65 21.64 -5.25
CA GLY A 36 7.04 21.68 -5.72
C GLY A 36 7.97 20.64 -5.07
N SER A 37 7.42 19.75 -4.23
CA SER A 37 8.14 18.71 -3.48
C SER A 37 8.12 17.34 -4.13
N GLY A 38 7.53 17.20 -5.33
CA GLY A 38 7.51 15.99 -6.14
C GLY A 38 8.85 15.65 -6.77
N ASP A 39 8.83 14.72 -7.72
CA ASP A 39 10.04 14.19 -8.35
C ASP A 39 10.75 15.23 -9.22
N LYS A 40 12.07 15.10 -9.31
CA LYS A 40 12.84 15.87 -10.28
C LYS A 40 12.60 15.33 -11.68
N SER A 41 12.68 16.20 -12.69
CA SER A 41 12.61 15.87 -14.12
C SER A 41 13.64 14.85 -14.63
N GLN A 42 14.52 14.32 -13.78
CA GLN A 42 15.50 13.29 -14.13
C GLN A 42 15.02 11.87 -13.76
N VAL A 43 13.95 11.75 -12.97
CA VAL A 43 13.39 10.46 -12.58
C VAL A 43 12.62 9.88 -13.77
N LYS A 44 13.24 8.95 -14.50
CA LYS A 44 12.71 8.41 -15.78
C LYS A 44 11.39 7.66 -15.60
N PHE A 45 11.24 6.90 -14.51
CA PHE A 45 10.03 6.11 -14.29
C PHE A 45 8.82 6.99 -13.95
N THR A 46 8.99 8.08 -13.18
CA THR A 46 7.89 9.03 -12.92
C THR A 46 7.40 9.70 -14.20
N GLN A 47 8.33 10.11 -15.08
CA GLN A 47 7.97 10.66 -16.40
C GLN A 47 7.15 9.66 -17.20
N GLN A 48 7.64 8.43 -17.31
CA GLN A 48 6.95 7.40 -18.09
C GLN A 48 5.57 7.08 -17.50
N SER A 49 5.44 7.01 -16.17
CA SER A 49 4.17 6.78 -15.49
C SER A 49 3.17 7.91 -15.76
N VAL A 50 3.59 9.17 -15.67
CA VAL A 50 2.72 10.32 -15.97
C VAL A 50 2.31 10.34 -17.44
N VAL A 51 3.24 10.09 -18.36
CA VAL A 51 2.95 10.00 -19.80
C VAL A 51 1.95 8.88 -20.08
N ASN A 52 2.16 7.70 -19.51
CA ASN A 52 1.25 6.56 -19.68
C ASN A 52 -0.15 6.86 -19.11
N MET A 53 -0.22 7.49 -17.94
CA MET A 53 -1.49 7.92 -17.33
C MET A 53 -2.24 8.89 -18.25
N ILE A 54 -1.58 9.95 -18.71
CA ILE A 54 -2.20 10.96 -19.58
C ILE A 54 -2.69 10.31 -20.89
N LYS A 55 -1.90 9.38 -21.46
CA LYS A 55 -2.31 8.59 -22.62
C LYS A 55 -3.53 7.70 -22.35
N GLN A 56 -3.62 7.07 -21.17
CA GLN A 56 -4.80 6.27 -20.78
C GLN A 56 -6.08 7.11 -20.69
N PHE A 57 -5.99 8.41 -20.39
CA PHE A 57 -7.10 9.34 -20.44
C PHE A 57 -7.39 9.93 -21.84
N GLY A 58 -6.78 9.37 -22.89
CA GLY A 58 -7.02 9.77 -24.28
C GLY A 58 -6.34 11.07 -24.69
N VAL A 59 -5.48 11.63 -23.84
CA VAL A 59 -4.72 12.85 -24.16
C VAL A 59 -3.46 12.47 -24.92
N GLN A 60 -3.31 13.05 -26.12
CA GLN A 60 -2.09 12.95 -26.90
C GLN A 60 -1.10 14.00 -26.39
N LEU A 61 0.01 13.53 -25.83
CA LEU A 61 1.16 14.37 -25.53
C LEU A 61 2.04 14.43 -26.77
N ASP A 62 2.44 15.62 -27.17
CA ASP A 62 3.55 15.83 -28.08
C ASP A 62 4.87 15.45 -27.38
N ASP A 63 5.82 14.88 -28.13
CA ASP A 63 7.09 14.41 -27.57
C ASP A 63 7.93 15.55 -26.92
N SER A 64 7.57 16.81 -27.16
CA SER A 64 8.17 18.01 -26.58
C SER A 64 7.57 18.47 -25.23
N THR A 65 6.37 18.02 -24.84
CA THR A 65 5.78 18.44 -23.56
C THR A 65 6.29 17.55 -22.44
N ASN A 66 7.19 18.10 -21.62
CA ASN A 66 7.61 17.44 -20.39
C ASN A 66 6.69 17.86 -19.22
N PRO A 67 5.88 16.95 -18.66
CA PRO A 67 5.02 17.28 -17.53
C PRO A 67 5.85 17.77 -16.34
N LYS A 68 5.34 18.79 -15.64
CA LYS A 68 6.03 19.36 -14.46
C LYS A 68 6.05 18.35 -13.31
N LEU A 69 7.12 17.57 -13.24
CA LEU A 69 7.27 16.51 -12.22
C LEU A 69 7.40 17.05 -10.79
N LYS A 70 7.75 18.32 -10.59
CA LYS A 70 7.85 18.90 -9.24
C LYS A 70 6.53 18.84 -8.45
N ASN A 71 5.40 18.60 -9.10
CA ASN A 71 4.09 18.48 -8.46
C ASN A 71 3.55 17.04 -8.44
N VAL A 72 4.35 16.08 -8.88
CA VAL A 72 3.97 14.67 -9.01
C VAL A 72 5.09 13.77 -8.48
N ALA A 73 4.76 12.72 -7.74
CA ALA A 73 5.72 11.71 -7.32
C ALA A 73 5.25 10.33 -7.76
N ALA A 74 6.16 9.50 -8.25
CA ALA A 74 5.90 8.07 -8.38
C ALA A 74 6.13 7.39 -7.03
N VAL A 75 5.19 6.52 -6.66
CA VAL A 75 5.10 5.95 -5.32
C VAL A 75 4.87 4.45 -5.36
N SER A 76 5.35 3.77 -4.32
CA SER A 76 4.87 2.45 -3.95
C SER A 76 3.77 2.60 -2.92
N VAL A 77 2.76 1.73 -3.03
CA VAL A 77 1.64 1.67 -2.11
C VAL A 77 1.61 0.27 -1.52
N THR A 78 1.56 0.16 -0.20
CA THR A 78 1.45 -1.11 0.50
C THR A 78 0.24 -1.14 1.41
N ALA A 79 -0.40 -2.30 1.49
CA ALA A 79 -1.49 -2.58 2.41
C ALA A 79 -1.24 -3.91 3.09
N ALA A 80 -1.57 -4.02 4.37
CA ALA A 80 -1.63 -5.28 5.10
C ALA A 80 -3.10 -5.65 5.28
N ILE A 81 -3.47 -6.83 4.77
CA ILE A 81 -4.83 -7.34 4.79
C ILE A 81 -4.91 -8.36 5.92
N GLU A 82 -5.75 -8.08 6.91
CA GLU A 82 -6.06 -9.01 7.98
C GLU A 82 -6.75 -10.28 7.43
N PRO A 83 -6.54 -11.43 8.08
CA PRO A 83 -7.29 -12.65 7.76
C PRO A 83 -8.81 -12.37 7.79
N HIS A 84 -9.56 -13.02 6.90
CA HIS A 84 -11.02 -12.95 6.81
C HIS A 84 -11.63 -11.64 6.29
N MET A 85 -10.82 -10.68 5.83
CA MET A 85 -11.38 -9.50 5.20
C MET A 85 -12.02 -9.82 3.83
N GLY A 86 -13.17 -9.20 3.57
CA GLY A 86 -14.02 -9.44 2.41
C GLY A 86 -14.15 -8.23 1.49
N PRO A 87 -14.73 -8.41 0.29
CA PRO A 87 -14.98 -7.32 -0.65
C PRO A 87 -15.80 -6.18 -0.03
N GLY A 88 -15.48 -4.94 -0.41
CA GLY A 88 -16.10 -3.72 0.10
C GLY A 88 -15.55 -3.22 1.44
N GLN A 89 -14.73 -4.01 2.13
CA GLN A 89 -14.06 -3.54 3.34
C GLN A 89 -12.93 -2.57 3.00
N LEU A 90 -12.72 -1.62 3.92
CA LEU A 90 -11.70 -0.59 3.79
C LEU A 90 -10.46 -0.97 4.58
N VAL A 91 -9.29 -0.68 4.00
CA VAL A 91 -7.99 -0.91 4.63
C VAL A 91 -7.12 0.32 4.53
N SER A 92 -6.27 0.49 5.54
CA SER A 92 -5.28 1.56 5.54
C SER A 92 -4.12 1.21 4.61
N VAL A 93 -3.65 2.20 3.87
CA VAL A 93 -2.47 2.04 3.00
C VAL A 93 -1.34 2.95 3.44
N THR A 94 -0.12 2.47 3.24
CA THR A 94 1.10 3.26 3.38
C THR A 94 1.64 3.56 1.99
N VAL A 95 1.95 4.82 1.73
CA VAL A 95 2.44 5.31 0.45
C VAL A 95 3.84 5.85 0.65
N SER A 96 4.79 5.38 -0.14
CA SER A 96 6.20 5.74 -0.04
C SER A 96 6.69 6.26 -1.39
N SER A 97 7.42 7.37 -1.37
CA SER A 97 8.10 7.87 -2.58
C SER A 97 9.08 6.82 -3.10
N LEU A 98 9.04 6.56 -4.41
CA LEU A 98 10.05 5.74 -5.10
C LEU A 98 11.16 6.61 -5.70
N GLY A 99 10.87 7.87 -5.97
CA GLY A 99 11.78 8.80 -6.62
C GLY A 99 12.46 9.76 -5.65
N ASP A 100 12.70 10.96 -6.16
CA ASP A 100 13.45 12.04 -5.52
C ASP A 100 12.54 13.06 -4.81
N ALA A 101 11.24 12.76 -4.66
CA ALA A 101 10.30 13.63 -3.98
C ALA A 101 10.80 13.99 -2.56
N LYS A 102 10.82 15.28 -2.26
CA LYS A 102 11.24 15.82 -0.96
C LYS A 102 10.16 15.66 0.12
N SER A 103 8.90 15.62 -0.29
CA SER A 103 7.77 15.40 0.61
C SER A 103 6.53 14.96 -0.16
N LEU A 104 5.75 14.05 0.43
CA LEU A 104 4.42 13.66 -0.03
C LEU A 104 3.29 14.47 0.64
N ARG A 105 3.61 15.46 1.48
CA ARG A 105 2.64 16.23 2.25
C ARG A 105 1.73 17.03 1.32
N GLY A 106 0.43 16.98 1.58
CA GLY A 106 -0.59 17.65 0.77
C GLY A 106 -0.89 16.95 -0.55
N GLY A 107 -0.19 15.85 -0.84
CA GLY A 107 -0.43 15.06 -2.03
C GLY A 107 -1.71 14.23 -1.96
N THR A 108 -2.21 13.85 -3.12
CA THR A 108 -3.31 12.89 -3.30
C THR A 108 -2.84 11.72 -4.14
N LEU A 109 -3.04 10.50 -3.65
CA LEU A 109 -2.79 9.26 -4.39
C LEU A 109 -3.90 9.07 -5.42
N LEU A 110 -3.51 8.94 -6.67
CA LEU A 110 -4.41 8.55 -7.75
C LEU A 110 -4.77 7.07 -7.64
N LEU A 111 -5.92 6.70 -8.23
CA LEU A 111 -6.42 5.32 -8.22
C LEU A 111 -5.31 4.32 -8.59
N THR A 112 -4.96 3.47 -7.64
CA THR A 112 -3.82 2.57 -7.70
C THR A 112 -4.27 1.15 -7.38
N PRO A 113 -4.24 0.21 -8.34
CA PRO A 113 -4.54 -1.20 -8.06
C PRO A 113 -3.44 -1.81 -7.20
N LEU A 114 -3.83 -2.56 -6.17
CA LEU A 114 -2.94 -3.28 -5.27
C LEU A 114 -3.01 -4.78 -5.56
N ARG A 115 -1.84 -5.37 -5.78
CA ARG A 115 -1.68 -6.76 -6.18
C ARG A 115 -1.12 -7.61 -5.05
N GLY A 116 -1.58 -8.86 -5.00
CA GLY A 116 -0.99 -9.90 -4.15
C GLY A 116 0.30 -10.45 -4.73
N ILE A 117 0.91 -11.38 -4.01
CA ILE A 117 2.14 -12.09 -4.45
C ILE A 117 1.94 -12.95 -5.71
N ASP A 118 0.70 -13.31 -5.99
CA ASP A 118 0.25 -14.03 -7.19
C ASP A 118 0.08 -13.11 -8.40
N GLY A 119 0.23 -11.78 -8.22
CA GLY A 119 0.06 -10.77 -9.27
C GLY A 119 -1.38 -10.34 -9.51
N GLU A 120 -2.36 -10.94 -8.84
CA GLU A 120 -3.78 -10.60 -8.99
C GLU A 120 -4.13 -9.33 -8.21
N VAL A 121 -5.04 -8.51 -8.75
CA VAL A 121 -5.51 -7.29 -8.06
C VAL A 121 -6.56 -7.67 -7.03
N TYR A 122 -6.31 -7.32 -5.76
CA TYR A 122 -7.23 -7.61 -4.64
C TYR A 122 -7.86 -6.38 -4.04
N ALA A 123 -7.25 -5.21 -4.19
CA ALA A 123 -7.77 -3.95 -3.68
C ALA A 123 -7.42 -2.78 -4.60
N VAL A 124 -8.15 -1.69 -4.44
CA VAL A 124 -7.89 -0.43 -5.15
C VAL A 124 -7.69 0.67 -4.11
N ALA A 125 -6.56 1.37 -4.18
CA ALA A 125 -6.17 2.43 -3.26
C ALA A 125 -6.29 3.83 -3.91
N GLN A 126 -6.74 4.82 -3.14
CA GLN A 126 -6.78 6.22 -3.55
C GLN A 126 -6.95 7.14 -2.33
N GLY A 127 -6.67 8.43 -2.53
CA GLY A 127 -7.07 9.47 -1.58
C GLY A 127 -5.93 10.34 -1.06
N SER A 128 -6.27 11.28 -0.18
CA SER A 128 -5.35 12.29 0.34
C SER A 128 -4.39 11.70 1.36
N LEU A 129 -3.10 12.05 1.26
CA LEU A 129 -2.07 11.53 2.14
C LEU A 129 -1.96 12.35 3.41
N VAL A 130 -1.93 11.64 4.53
CA VAL A 130 -1.51 12.18 5.82
C VAL A 130 -0.04 11.82 6.02
N VAL A 131 0.82 12.84 6.06
CA VAL A 131 2.26 12.69 6.29
C VAL A 131 2.60 13.15 7.69
N GLY A 132 3.31 12.31 8.45
CA GLY A 132 3.79 12.67 9.78
C GLY A 132 4.99 13.61 9.70
N GLY A 133 4.90 14.76 10.37
CA GLY A 133 6.06 15.54 10.76
C GLY A 133 6.03 17.04 10.44
N PHE A 134 6.46 17.82 11.41
CA PHE A 134 6.77 19.25 11.26
C PHE A 134 8.25 19.40 10.92
N ASN A 135 8.55 20.14 9.84
CA ASN A 135 9.88 20.68 9.61
C ASN A 135 9.96 22.01 10.38
N ALA A 136 10.50 22.00 11.59
CA ALA A 136 10.83 23.23 12.30
C ALA A 136 12.33 23.49 12.10
N THR A 137 12.66 24.52 11.33
CA THR A 137 14.03 25.02 11.23
C THR A 137 14.26 25.94 12.42
N GLY A 138 15.12 25.54 13.37
CA GLY A 138 15.52 26.42 14.47
C GLY A 138 16.40 27.56 13.96
N GLU A 139 16.33 28.74 14.61
CA GLU A 139 17.12 29.94 14.28
C GLU A 139 18.65 29.71 14.27
N ASN A 140 19.14 28.61 14.88
CA ASN A 140 20.55 28.26 14.97
C ASN A 140 21.06 27.31 13.85
N GLY A 141 20.31 27.11 12.76
CA GLY A 141 20.77 26.34 11.60
C GLY A 141 20.84 24.82 11.78
N THR A 142 20.46 24.29 12.94
CA THR A 142 20.32 22.85 13.19
C THR A 142 18.97 22.35 12.68
N SER A 143 18.98 21.70 11.51
CA SER A 143 17.84 20.94 11.00
C SER A 143 17.75 19.60 11.74
N VAL A 144 16.85 19.49 12.72
CA VAL A 144 16.52 18.19 13.33
C VAL A 144 15.33 17.61 12.57
N THR A 145 15.61 16.93 11.47
CA THR A 145 14.59 16.18 10.72
C THR A 145 14.21 14.93 11.52
N ARG A 146 13.23 15.05 12.44
CA ARG A 146 12.75 13.93 13.27
C ARG A 146 11.56 13.16 12.66
N ASN A 147 11.35 13.25 11.33
CA ASN A 147 10.27 12.56 10.64
C ASN A 147 10.64 12.28 9.17
N THR A 148 10.04 11.25 8.57
CA THR A 148 10.22 10.86 7.17
C THR A 148 9.11 11.48 6.29
N PRO A 149 9.31 12.67 5.70
CA PRO A 149 8.27 13.38 4.94
C PRO A 149 7.92 12.73 3.59
N THR A 150 8.67 11.70 3.21
CA THR A 150 8.54 10.92 1.96
C THR A 150 7.64 9.70 2.10
N VAL A 151 7.05 9.50 3.28
CA VAL A 151 6.09 8.43 3.57
C VAL A 151 4.80 9.05 4.10
N GLY A 152 3.67 8.68 3.50
CA GLY A 152 2.34 9.07 3.95
C GLY A 152 1.46 7.86 4.20
N ARG A 153 0.36 8.07 4.93
CA ARG A 153 -0.69 7.08 5.13
C ARG A 153 -2.00 7.61 4.63
N ILE A 154 -2.84 6.71 4.13
CA ILE A 154 -4.25 6.99 3.83
C ILE A 154 -5.07 6.01 4.66
N PRO A 155 -5.59 6.45 5.83
CA PRO A 155 -6.48 5.64 6.64
C PRO A 155 -7.70 5.24 5.82
N ASN A 156 -8.06 3.95 5.82
CA ASN A 156 -9.18 3.43 5.03
C ASN A 156 -9.11 3.79 3.53
N GLY A 157 -7.88 3.97 3.02
CA GLY A 157 -7.62 4.48 1.68
C GLY A 157 -7.69 3.44 0.57
N ALA A 158 -7.88 2.15 0.89
CA ALA A 158 -8.10 1.13 -0.13
C ALA A 158 -9.37 0.32 0.15
N THR A 159 -10.05 -0.07 -0.92
CA THR A 159 -11.23 -0.94 -0.88
C THR A 159 -10.85 -2.31 -1.41
N LEU A 160 -11.20 -3.38 -0.69
CA LEU A 160 -11.04 -4.74 -1.20
C LEU A 160 -12.06 -5.02 -2.29
N GLU A 161 -11.59 -5.54 -3.42
CA GLU A 161 -12.43 -5.98 -4.53
C GLU A 161 -12.64 -7.50 -4.50
N ARG A 162 -11.72 -8.24 -3.87
CA ARG A 162 -11.70 -9.71 -3.86
C ARG A 162 -11.29 -10.25 -2.50
N VAL A 163 -11.81 -11.43 -2.16
CA VAL A 163 -11.34 -12.20 -1.01
C VAL A 163 -9.93 -12.71 -1.28
N ILE A 164 -9.02 -12.52 -0.33
CA ILE A 164 -7.71 -13.18 -0.35
C ILE A 164 -7.89 -14.56 0.29
N SER A 165 -7.72 -15.63 -0.49
CA SER A 165 -7.77 -16.98 0.06
C SER A 165 -6.49 -17.26 0.81
N THR A 166 -6.56 -17.26 2.14
CA THR A 166 -5.54 -17.89 2.98
C THR A 166 -5.70 -19.41 2.81
N GLY A 167 -4.78 -20.01 2.05
CA GLY A 167 -4.60 -21.46 1.82
C GLY A 167 -5.80 -22.35 2.13
N SER A 168 -6.51 -22.79 1.09
CA SER A 168 -7.50 -23.87 1.20
C SER A 168 -6.90 -25.04 1.98
N ILE A 169 -7.49 -25.37 3.13
CA ILE A 169 -7.19 -26.62 3.82
C ILE A 169 -7.62 -27.72 2.84
N VAL A 170 -6.65 -28.30 2.14
CA VAL A 170 -6.83 -29.58 1.47
C VAL A 170 -7.40 -30.48 2.54
N THR A 171 -8.67 -30.84 2.40
CA THR A 171 -9.33 -31.83 3.24
C THR A 171 -8.56 -33.13 3.04
N GLN A 172 -7.53 -33.35 3.86
CA GLN A 172 -6.96 -34.67 4.00
C GLN A 172 -8.07 -35.50 4.60
N ARG A 173 -8.68 -36.31 3.75
CA ARG A 173 -9.69 -37.28 4.09
C ARG A 173 -9.08 -38.16 5.17
N PHE A 174 -9.50 -37.97 6.43
CA PHE A 174 -9.14 -38.85 7.52
C PHE A 174 -9.71 -40.23 7.18
N VAL A 175 -8.83 -41.15 6.76
CA VAL A 175 -9.16 -42.57 6.67
C VAL A 175 -8.92 -43.14 8.05
N PHE A 176 -9.99 -43.43 8.77
CA PHE A 176 -9.93 -44.26 9.96
C PHE A 176 -9.75 -45.72 9.50
N ASN A 177 -8.76 -46.40 10.07
CA ASN A 177 -8.59 -47.84 9.98
C ASN A 177 -8.98 -48.45 11.32
#